data_AF-D1AYW7-F1
#
_entry.id   AF-D1AYW7-F1
#
_cell.length_a   1.000
_cell.length_b   1.000
_cell.length_c   1.000
_cell.angle_alpha   90.00
_cell.angle_beta   90.00
_cell.angle_gamma   90.00
#
_symmetry.space_group_name_H-M   'P 1'
#
loop_
_entity.id
_entity.type
_entity.pdbx_description
1 polymer ?
#
loop_
_entity_poly.entity_id
_entity_poly.type
_entity_poly.pdbx_seq_one_letter_code
_entity_poly.pdbx_strand_id
1 'polypeptide(L)'
;MKFTYKEYMALKGIKSRNTLKKYVREGSVKEVKGEDGKLYIIDTQIDTSLIPFETQSIKSAPKIDSQNDIIKLLNFETENQNKKIKELEQEIKILNIQLENKNNFISRMEEEIKEDKLNYQRLFEQISETNKTYQLLLENKKNKKWYQIWK
;
A
#
# COMPACT_ATOMS: atom_id res chain seq x y z
N MET A 1 -12.51 8.05 9.75
CA MET A 1 -12.56 8.88 10.98
C MET A 1 -11.98 10.26 10.68
N LYS A 2 -12.52 11.35 11.25
CA LYS A 2 -12.02 12.72 11.07
C LYS A 2 -11.19 13.09 12.31
N PHE A 3 -9.94 13.50 12.12
CA PHE A 3 -9.05 13.89 13.21
C PHE A 3 -8.73 15.37 13.10
N THR A 4 -8.60 16.06 14.23
CA THR A 4 -7.93 17.37 14.20
C THR A 4 -6.47 17.19 13.80
N TYR A 5 -5.83 18.26 13.33
CA TYR A 5 -4.40 18.25 12.99
C TYR A 5 -3.52 17.69 14.12
N LYS A 6 -3.82 18.07 15.37
CA LYS A 6 -3.03 17.68 16.53
C LYS A 6 -3.19 16.20 16.83
N GLU A 7 -4.42 15.70 16.76
CA GLU A 7 -4.73 14.28 16.99
C GLU A 7 -4.09 13.39 15.93
N TYR A 8 -4.20 13.77 14.64
CA TYR A 8 -3.61 13.00 13.56
C TYR A 8 -2.07 12.96 13.65
N MET A 9 -1.45 14.09 14.00
CA MET A 9 -0.01 14.16 14.20
C MET A 9 0.46 13.28 15.37
N ALA A 10 -0.27 13.26 16.48
CA ALA A 10 0.03 12.39 17.62
C ALA A 10 -0.11 10.90 17.25
N LEU A 11 -1.19 10.55 16.54
CA LEU A 11 -1.50 9.18 16.15
C LEU A 11 -0.47 8.57 15.18
N LYS A 12 0.02 9.36 14.22
CA LYS A 12 1.02 8.90 13.23
C LYS A 12 2.47 9.25 13.61
N GLY A 13 2.70 9.76 14.82
CA GLY A 13 4.05 10.16 15.27
C GLY A 13 4.68 11.30 14.47
N ILE A 14 3.87 12.16 13.83
CA ILE A 14 4.34 13.27 13.00
C ILE A 14 4.69 14.46 13.89
N LYS A 15 5.95 14.90 13.84
CA LYS A 15 6.46 15.98 14.69
C LYS A 15 6.21 17.39 14.17
N SER A 16 5.88 17.55 12.88
CA SER A 16 5.72 18.86 12.23
C SER A 16 4.45 18.97 11.39
N ARG A 17 3.78 20.12 11.51
CA ARG A 17 2.58 20.44 10.72
C ARG A 17 2.89 20.59 9.23
N ASN A 18 4.13 20.96 8.88
CA ASN A 18 4.56 21.05 7.49
C ASN A 18 4.62 19.67 6.82
N THR A 19 5.04 18.65 7.57
CA THR A 19 5.02 17.25 7.10
C THR A 19 3.60 16.78 6.83
N LEU A 20 2.65 17.12 7.72
CA LEU A 20 1.25 16.78 7.50
C LEU A 20 0.65 17.51 6.28
N LYS A 21 0.97 18.79 6.06
CA LYS A 21 0.57 19.52 4.84
C LYS A 21 1.17 18.95 3.56
N LYS A 22 2.34 18.30 3.65
CA LYS A 22 2.94 17.58 2.52
C LYS A 22 2.10 16.34 2.19
N TYR A 23 1.68 15.57 3.20
CA TYR A 23 0.78 14.43 3.00
C TYR A 23 -0.59 14.81 2.44
N VAL A 24 -1.11 15.99 2.78
CA VAL A 24 -2.34 16.53 2.16
C VAL A 24 -2.11 16.81 0.66
N ARG A 25 -0.98 17.44 0.30
CA ARG A 25 -0.63 17.73 -1.10
C ARG A 25 -0.35 16.48 -1.92
N GLU A 26 0.24 15.47 -1.31
CA GLU A 26 0.56 14.18 -1.91
C GLU A 26 -0.65 13.24 -1.97
N GLY A 27 -1.82 13.65 -1.46
CA GLY A 27 -3.07 12.87 -1.50
C GLY A 27 -3.11 11.69 -0.54
N SER A 28 -2.11 11.55 0.35
CA SER A 28 -2.05 10.51 1.38
C SER A 28 -3.04 10.75 2.52
N VAL A 29 -3.49 12.00 2.69
CA VAL A 29 -4.58 12.37 3.60
C VAL A 29 -5.40 13.50 2.96
N LYS A 30 -6.66 13.64 3.36
CA LYS A 30 -7.56 14.70 2.86
C LYS A 30 -7.89 15.68 3.97
N GLU A 31 -7.75 16.97 3.68
CA GLU A 31 -8.22 18.03 4.57
C GLU A 31 -9.69 18.37 4.24
N VAL A 32 -10.52 18.48 5.27
CA VAL A 32 -11.93 18.83 5.16
C VAL A 32 -12.32 19.81 6.26
N LYS A 33 -13.14 20.79 5.90
CA LYS A 33 -13.70 21.75 6.84
C LYS A 33 -14.97 21.15 7.47
N GLY A 34 -15.04 21.14 8.80
CA GLY A 34 -16.20 20.72 9.56
C GLY A 34 -17.29 21.78 9.58
N GLU A 35 -18.50 21.37 10.01
CA GLU A 35 -19.65 22.27 10.19
C GLU A 35 -19.40 23.33 11.27
N ASP A 36 -18.49 23.05 12.20
CA ASP A 36 -17.97 23.98 13.22
C ASP A 36 -16.90 24.95 12.68
N GLY A 37 -16.61 24.91 11.38
CA GLY A 37 -15.63 25.75 10.71
C GLY A 37 -14.17 25.34 10.91
N LYS A 38 -13.89 24.27 11.67
CA LYS A 38 -12.52 23.78 11.92
C LYS A 38 -12.02 22.87 10.80
N LEU A 39 -10.70 22.74 10.68
CA LEU A 39 -10.05 21.88 9.69
C LEU A 39 -9.70 20.52 10.29
N TYR A 40 -10.15 19.47 9.62
CA TYR A 40 -9.95 18.08 9.98
C TYR A 40 -9.18 17.34 8.89
N ILE A 41 -8.38 16.37 9.31
CA ILE A 41 -7.66 15.44 8.44
C ILE A 41 -8.41 14.11 8.44
N ILE A 42 -8.67 13.60 7.24
CA ILE A 42 -9.15 12.25 6.99
C ILE A 42 -7.98 11.48 6.38
N ASP A 43 -7.56 10.41 7.05
CA ASP A 43 -6.61 9.47 6.46
C ASP A 43 -7.27 8.75 5.28
N THR A 44 -6.69 8.86 4.08
CA THR A 44 -7.21 8.15 2.88
C THR A 44 -6.67 6.73 2.80
N GLN A 45 -5.70 6.36 3.66
CA GLN A 45 -5.17 5.02 3.83
C GLN A 45 -5.72 4.38 5.11
N ILE A 46 -7.04 4.28 5.23
CA ILE A 46 -7.70 3.78 6.45
C ILE A 46 -7.20 2.37 6.79
N ASP A 47 -6.33 2.32 7.80
CA ASP A 47 -6.02 1.17 8.62
C ASP A 47 -7.29 0.85 9.42
N THR A 48 -7.95 -0.26 9.10
CA THR A 48 -9.25 -0.69 9.67
C THR A 48 -9.16 -1.12 11.13
N SER A 49 -7.98 -1.02 11.74
CA SER A 49 -7.69 -1.39 13.13
C SER A 49 -8.23 -0.41 14.20
N LEU A 50 -8.77 0.74 13.81
CA LEU A 50 -9.22 1.81 14.73
C LEU A 50 -10.68 2.23 14.54
N ILE A 51 -11.58 1.31 14.20
CA ILE A 51 -13.02 1.56 14.36
C ILE A 51 -13.35 1.22 15.83
N PRO A 52 -13.54 2.19 16.74
CA PRO A 52 -14.27 1.90 17.96
C PRO A 52 -15.68 1.54 17.50
N PHE A 53 -16.09 0.31 17.80
CA PHE A 53 -17.42 -0.20 17.56
C PHE A 53 -18.40 0.54 18.50
N GLU A 54 -18.70 1.80 18.21
CA GLU A 54 -19.88 2.44 18.80
C GLU A 54 -21.10 1.97 18.02
N THR A 55 -21.62 0.80 18.41
CA THR A 55 -23.05 0.54 18.29
C THR A 55 -23.76 1.65 19.05
N GLN A 56 -24.15 2.72 18.36
CA GLN A 56 -25.22 3.58 18.85
C GLN A 56 -26.49 2.70 18.90
N SER A 57 -26.69 2.07 20.05
CA SER A 57 -27.99 1.53 20.46
C SER A 57 -28.94 2.71 20.56
N ILE A 58 -29.64 3.01 19.46
CA ILE A 58 -30.65 4.06 19.44
C ILE A 58 -32.01 3.40 19.72
N LYS A 59 -32.42 3.58 20.98
CA LYS A 59 -33.79 3.86 21.46
C LYS A 59 -34.86 2.80 21.25
N SER A 60 -35.18 2.14 22.37
CA SER A 60 -36.51 1.68 22.81
C SER A 60 -37.47 1.22 21.70
N ALA A 61 -37.64 -0.10 21.60
CA ALA A 61 -38.66 -0.74 20.79
C ALA A 61 -40.05 -0.12 21.04
N PRO A 62 -40.81 0.26 19.99
CA PRO A 62 -42.19 0.69 20.16
C PRO A 62 -43.03 -0.51 20.61
N LYS A 63 -44.01 -0.27 21.50
CA LYS A 63 -44.99 -1.30 21.89
C LYS A 63 -45.75 -1.74 20.64
N ILE A 64 -45.75 -3.04 20.38
CA ILE A 64 -46.33 -3.68 19.20
C ILE A 64 -47.78 -4.03 19.54
N ASP A 65 -48.72 -3.22 19.07
CA ASP A 65 -50.15 -3.45 19.31
C ASP A 65 -50.88 -3.95 18.04
N SER A 66 -50.23 -3.99 16.86
CA SER A 66 -50.83 -4.45 15.60
C SER A 66 -49.86 -5.18 14.65
N GLN A 67 -50.38 -6.05 13.78
CA GLN A 67 -49.60 -6.72 12.71
C GLN A 67 -48.88 -5.72 11.78
N ASN A 68 -49.43 -4.51 11.61
CA ASN A 68 -48.82 -3.47 10.79
C ASN A 68 -47.53 -2.90 11.40
N ASP A 69 -47.37 -2.94 12.72
CA ASP A 69 -46.15 -2.46 13.40
C ASP A 69 -45.01 -3.47 13.27
N ILE A 70 -45.34 -4.78 13.23
CA ILE A 70 -44.40 -5.85 12.93
C ILE A 70 -43.86 -5.71 11.49
N ILE A 71 -44.75 -5.45 10.52
CA ILE A 71 -44.35 -5.24 9.12
C ILE A 71 -43.44 -4.03 8.96
N LYS A 72 -43.73 -2.92 9.66
CA LYS A 72 -42.86 -1.73 9.66
C LYS A 72 -41.48 -2.01 10.25
N LEU A 73 -41.42 -2.77 11.35
CA LEU A 73 -40.15 -3.17 11.97
C LEU A 73 -39.31 -4.03 11.02
N LEU A 74 -39.92 -5.03 10.39
CA LEU A 74 -39.25 -5.91 9.42
C LEU A 74 -38.77 -5.15 8.18
N ASN A 75 -39.56 -4.20 7.68
CA ASN A 75 -39.15 -3.35 6.56
C ASN A 75 -37.96 -2.46 6.94
N PHE A 76 -37.98 -1.87 8.14
CA PHE A 76 -36.86 -1.06 8.64
C PHE A 76 -35.58 -1.90 8.80
N GLU A 77 -35.70 -3.11 9.34
CA GLU A 77 -34.57 -4.02 9.50
C GLU A 77 -34.02 -4.46 8.13
N THR A 78 -34.90 -4.77 7.19
CA THR A 78 -34.54 -5.10 5.79
C THR A 78 -33.85 -3.94 5.09
N GLU A 79 -34.33 -2.71 5.26
CA GLU A 79 -33.67 -1.51 4.73
C GLU A 79 -32.28 -1.31 5.34
N ASN A 80 -32.13 -1.55 6.64
CA ASN A 80 -30.84 -1.43 7.31
C ASN A 80 -29.85 -2.50 6.83
N GLN A 81 -30.31 -3.75 6.66
CA GLN A 81 -29.52 -4.82 6.07
C GLN A 81 -29.11 -4.48 4.62
N ASN A 82 -30.01 -3.94 3.81
CA ASN A 82 -29.71 -3.51 2.44
C ASN A 82 -28.69 -2.36 2.38
N LYS A 83 -28.72 -1.41 3.33
CA LYS A 83 -27.68 -0.39 3.44
C LYS A 83 -26.33 -1.01 3.75
N LYS A 84 -26.28 -1.94 4.71
CA LYS A 84 -25.04 -2.64 5.07
C LYS A 84 -24.48 -3.48 3.92
N ILE A 85 -25.33 -4.14 3.13
CA ILE A 85 -24.92 -4.86 1.93
C ILE A 85 -24.25 -3.91 0.93
N LYS A 86 -24.86 -2.74 0.66
CA LYS A 86 -24.27 -1.75 -0.25
C LYS A 86 -22.92 -1.22 0.23
N GLU A 87 -22.76 -1.02 1.53
CA GLU A 87 -21.47 -0.62 2.13
C GLU A 87 -20.41 -1.70 1.93
N LEU A 88 -20.74 -2.96 2.20
CA LEU A 88 -19.84 -4.11 1.98
C LEU A 88 -19.49 -4.29 0.50
N GLU A 89 -20.44 -4.09 -0.42
CA GLU A 89 -20.18 -4.13 -1.86
C GLU A 89 -19.20 -3.04 -2.30
N GLN A 90 -19.29 -1.84 -1.72
CA GLN A 90 -18.33 -0.77 -1.98
C GLN A 90 -16.94 -1.13 -1.43
N GLU A 91 -16.88 -1.72 -0.24
CA GLU A 91 -15.63 -2.18 0.36
C GLU A 91 -14.95 -3.27 -0.50
N ILE A 92 -15.71 -4.25 -0.98
CA ILE A 92 -15.22 -5.28 -1.91
C ILE A 92 -14.65 -4.65 -3.19
N LYS A 93 -15.33 -3.64 -3.77
CA LYS A 93 -14.82 -2.95 -4.97
C LYS A 93 -13.49 -2.25 -4.71
N ILE A 94 -13.36 -1.57 -3.58
CA ILE A 94 -12.11 -0.90 -3.19
C ILE A 94 -10.99 -1.93 -3.01
N LEU A 95 -11.28 -3.04 -2.32
CA LEU A 95 -10.31 -4.13 -2.10
C LEU A 95 -9.85 -4.74 -3.43
N ASN A 96 -10.75 -4.93 -4.39
CA ASN A 96 -10.39 -5.44 -5.71
C ASN A 96 -9.45 -4.51 -6.47
N ILE A 97 -9.69 -3.20 -6.44
CA ILE A 97 -8.79 -2.20 -7.04
C ILE A 97 -7.40 -2.25 -6.36
N GLN A 98 -7.36 -2.38 -5.04
CA GLN A 98 -6.09 -2.51 -4.32
C GLN A 98 -5.34 -3.80 -4.68
N LEU A 99 -6.06 -4.90 -4.86
CA LEU A 99 -5.50 -6.19 -5.25
C LEU A 99 -4.90 -6.11 -6.66
N GLU A 100 -5.63 -5.50 -7.61
CA GLU A 100 -5.14 -5.26 -8.98
C GLU A 100 -3.88 -4.39 -8.99
N ASN A 101 -3.85 -3.30 -8.20
CA ASN A 101 -2.67 -2.47 -8.07
C ASN A 101 -1.46 -3.22 -7.51
N LYS A 102 -1.67 -4.08 -6.50
CA LYS A 102 -0.61 -4.93 -5.94
C LYS A 102 -0.11 -5.94 -6.96
N ASN A 103 -1.00 -6.56 -7.74
CA ASN A 103 -0.60 -7.48 -8.81
C ASN A 103 0.24 -6.77 -9.87
N ASN A 104 -0.18 -5.57 -10.30
CA ASN A 104 0.58 -4.76 -11.26
C ASN A 104 1.99 -4.41 -10.73
N PHE A 105 2.09 -4.10 -9.43
CA PHE A 105 3.38 -3.85 -8.79
C PHE A 105 4.26 -5.11 -8.76
N ILE A 106 3.70 -6.28 -8.43
CA ILE A 106 4.40 -7.57 -8.47
C ILE A 106 4.93 -7.85 -9.88
N SER A 107 4.10 -7.69 -10.92
CA SER A 107 4.52 -7.92 -12.30
C SER A 107 5.71 -7.05 -12.71
N ARG A 108 5.73 -5.77 -12.30
CA ARG A 108 6.88 -4.88 -12.55
C ARG A 108 8.15 -5.36 -11.84
N MET A 109 8.04 -5.75 -10.57
CA MET A 109 9.20 -6.28 -9.85
C MET A 109 9.72 -7.59 -10.47
N GLU A 110 8.83 -8.45 -10.98
CA GLU A 110 9.26 -9.66 -11.68
C GLU A 110 10.01 -9.36 -12.99
N GLU A 111 9.62 -8.31 -13.71
CA GLU A 111 10.36 -7.83 -14.89
C GLU A 111 11.74 -7.27 -14.50
N GLU A 112 11.81 -6.43 -13.47
CA GLU A 112 13.08 -5.88 -12.94
C GLU A 112 14.04 -7.00 -12.52
N ILE A 113 13.54 -8.01 -11.79
CA ILE A 113 14.35 -9.18 -11.39
C ILE A 113 14.87 -9.96 -12.60
N LYS A 114 14.07 -10.11 -13.66
CA LYS A 114 14.50 -10.79 -14.90
C LYS A 114 15.61 -9.99 -15.59
N GLU A 115 15.48 -8.67 -15.66
CA GLU A 115 16.48 -7.79 -16.26
C GLU A 115 17.79 -7.82 -15.45
N ASP A 116 17.71 -7.71 -14.13
CA ASP A 116 18.88 -7.80 -13.25
C ASP A 116 19.59 -9.13 -13.42
N LYS A 117 18.85 -10.25 -13.46
CA LYS A 117 19.44 -11.58 -13.69
C LYS A 117 20.18 -11.66 -15.02
N LEU A 118 19.63 -11.08 -16.08
CA LEU A 118 20.28 -11.03 -17.40
C LEU A 118 21.55 -10.16 -17.35
N ASN A 119 21.49 -9.02 -16.67
CA ASN A 119 22.64 -8.13 -16.49
C ASN A 119 23.77 -8.81 -15.70
N TYR A 120 23.43 -9.52 -14.61
CA TYR A 120 24.40 -10.32 -13.86
C TYR A 120 25.06 -11.40 -14.72
N GLN A 121 24.29 -12.10 -15.57
CA GLN A 121 24.85 -13.10 -16.49
C GLN A 121 25.84 -12.48 -17.47
N ARG A 122 25.49 -11.35 -18.10
CA ARG A 122 26.39 -10.63 -19.03
C ARG A 122 27.68 -10.17 -18.34
N LEU A 123 27.58 -9.59 -17.15
CA LEU A 123 28.75 -9.16 -16.38
C LEU A 123 29.64 -10.35 -16.01
N PHE A 124 29.04 -11.48 -15.62
CA PHE A 124 29.76 -12.70 -15.31
C PHE A 124 30.54 -13.23 -16.53
N GLU A 125 29.92 -13.26 -17.70
CA GLU A 125 30.56 -13.64 -18.97
C GLU A 125 31.75 -12.73 -19.30
N GLN A 126 31.58 -11.41 -19.20
CA GLN A 126 32.66 -10.44 -19.43
C GLN A 126 33.86 -10.64 -18.49
N ILE A 127 33.60 -10.89 -17.20
CA ILE A 127 34.64 -11.18 -16.21
C ILE A 127 35.37 -12.48 -16.55
N SER A 128 34.63 -13.52 -16.96
CA SER A 128 35.18 -14.81 -17.37
C SER A 128 36.12 -14.67 -18.58
N GLU A 129 35.69 -13.95 -19.62
CA GLU A 129 36.50 -13.67 -20.81
C GLU A 129 37.77 -12.86 -20.49
N THR A 130 37.62 -11.85 -19.63
CA THR A 130 38.73 -11.02 -19.17
C THR A 130 39.76 -11.87 -18.41
N ASN A 131 39.30 -12.74 -17.52
CA ASN A 131 40.17 -13.66 -16.77
C ASN A 131 40.90 -14.64 -17.69
N LYS A 132 40.23 -15.20 -18.69
CA LYS A 132 40.86 -16.06 -19.70
C LYS A 132 41.95 -15.34 -20.48
N THR A 133 41.68 -14.09 -20.88
CA THR A 133 42.67 -13.23 -21.55
C THR A 133 43.88 -12.95 -20.66
N TYR A 134 43.66 -12.67 -19.37
CA TYR A 134 44.76 -12.46 -18.42
C TYR A 134 45.60 -13.73 -18.22
N GLN A 135 44.99 -14.91 -18.13
CA GLN A 135 45.73 -16.17 -18.04
C GLN A 135 46.64 -16.38 -19.26
N LEU A 136 46.10 -16.18 -20.48
CA LEU A 136 46.88 -16.28 -21.72
C LEU A 136 48.05 -15.28 -21.77
N LEU A 137 47.84 -14.04 -21.31
CA LEU A 137 48.92 -13.05 -21.21
C LEU A 137 50.02 -13.45 -20.22
N LEU A 138 49.64 -14.05 -19.09
CA LEU A 138 50.59 -14.55 -18.09
C LEU A 138 51.41 -15.73 -18.62
N GLU A 139 50.78 -16.68 -19.31
CA GLU A 139 51.46 -17.80 -19.97
C GLU A 139 52.45 -17.31 -21.04
N ASN A 140 52.02 -16.39 -21.90
CA ASN A 140 52.90 -15.79 -22.91
C ASN A 140 54.10 -15.06 -22.31
N LYS A 141 53.92 -14.35 -21.18
CA LYS A 141 55.04 -13.71 -20.46
C LYS A 141 56.01 -14.74 -19.89
N LYS A 142 55.53 -15.83 -19.31
CA LYS A 142 56.38 -16.93 -18.82
C LYS A 142 57.19 -17.54 -19.95
N ASN A 143 56.56 -17.85 -21.08
CA ASN A 143 57.22 -18.44 -22.24
C ASN A 143 58.30 -17.51 -22.83
N LYS A 144 58.03 -16.21 -22.94
CA LYS A 144 59.05 -15.22 -23.36
C LYS A 144 60.27 -15.18 -22.43
N LYS A 145 60.05 -15.22 -21.10
CA LYS A 145 61.14 -15.28 -20.12
C LYS A 145 61.98 -16.54 -20.28
N TRP A 146 61.35 -17.70 -20.44
CA TRP A 146 62.08 -18.96 -20.69
C TRP A 146 62.93 -18.89 -21.96
N TYR A 147 62.38 -18.33 -23.04
CA TYR A 147 63.11 -18.18 -24.31
C TYR A 147 64.34 -17.26 -24.20
N GLN A 148 64.30 -16.24 -23.33
CA GLN A 148 65.45 -15.36 -23.08
C GLN A 148 66.55 -16.01 -22.24
N ILE A 149 66.21 -16.97 -21.36
CA ILE A 149 67.18 -17.70 -20.53
C ILE A 149 67.99 -18.71 -21.37
N TRP A 150 67.37 -19.24 -22.43
CA TRP A 150 67.97 -20.28 -23.29
C TRP A 150 68.73 -19.75 -24.51
N LYS A 151 68.86 -18.43 -24.66
CA LYS A 151 69.55 -17.76 -25.77
C LYS A 151 70.93 -17.30 -25.32
#